data_AF-A0A4Q3FEU8-F1
#
_entry.id   AF-A0A4Q3FEU8-F1
#
_cell.length_a   1.000
_cell.length_b   1.000
_cell.length_c   1.000
_cell.angle_alpha   90.00
_cell.angle_beta   90.00
_cell.angle_gamma   90.00
#
_symmetry.space_group_name_H-M   'P 1'
#
loop_
_entity.id
_entity.type
_entity.pdbx_description
1 polymer ?
#
loop_
_entity_poly.entity_id
_entity_poly.type
_entity_poly.pdbx_seq_one_letter_code
_entity_poly.pdbx_strand_id
1 'polypeptide(L)'
;MKRFTATLILFLTVSVLYAQNITGDWYGTLHIQANSLHLVFHISKSGDAYSSTMDSPDQNAFGLATDATTFSNNQLTVLATKFGIKYIGTFKADSNKIAGTFTQGADIPLTLSHQKPTAALAPAARPQDP
;
A
#
# COMPACT_ATOMS: atom_id res chain seq x y z
N MET A 1 -54.14 34.54 18.08
CA MET A 1 -53.57 33.27 18.60
C MET A 1 -52.60 32.72 17.55
N LYS A 2 -51.28 32.84 17.78
CA LYS A 2 -50.24 32.50 16.81
C LYS A 2 -49.90 31.02 16.94
N ARG A 3 -50.16 30.21 15.91
CA ARG A 3 -49.81 28.79 15.88
C ARG A 3 -48.34 28.67 15.47
N PHE A 4 -47.50 28.18 16.37
CA PHE A 4 -46.12 27.79 16.09
C PHE A 4 -46.13 26.37 15.53
N THR A 5 -45.90 26.23 14.23
CA THR A 5 -45.67 24.92 13.60
C THR A 5 -44.16 24.68 13.57
N ALA A 6 -43.67 23.78 14.41
CA ALA A 6 -42.27 23.37 14.43
C ALA A 6 -42.05 22.24 13.41
N THR A 7 -41.32 22.52 12.34
CA THR A 7 -40.92 21.50 11.36
C THR A 7 -39.54 20.95 11.75
N LEU A 8 -39.50 19.72 12.23
CA LEU A 8 -38.26 19.01 12.55
C LEU A 8 -37.68 18.41 11.25
N ILE A 9 -36.59 19.00 10.75
CA ILE A 9 -35.85 18.46 9.59
C ILE A 9 -34.86 17.41 10.10
N LEU A 10 -35.16 16.13 9.84
CA LEU A 10 -34.26 15.01 10.10
C LEU A 10 -33.25 14.90 8.94
N PHE A 11 -32.02 15.37 9.16
CA PHE A 11 -30.90 15.13 8.23
C PHE A 11 -30.44 13.67 8.37
N LEU A 12 -30.89 12.81 7.45
CA LEU A 12 -30.37 11.44 7.32
C LEU A 12 -29.07 11.52 6.51
N THR A 13 -27.91 11.53 7.18
CA THR A 13 -26.62 11.43 6.50
C THR A 13 -26.41 9.99 6.02
N VAL A 14 -26.65 9.76 4.72
CA VAL A 14 -26.30 8.50 4.08
C VAL A 14 -24.77 8.40 4.03
N SER A 15 -24.21 7.55 4.88
CA SER A 15 -22.79 7.21 4.82
C SER A 15 -22.59 6.25 3.65
N VAL A 16 -22.02 6.73 2.56
CA VAL A 16 -21.65 5.87 1.43
C VAL A 16 -20.51 4.97 1.89
N LEU A 17 -20.82 3.68 2.13
CA LEU A 17 -19.81 2.65 2.33
C LEU A 17 -19.11 2.40 1.00
N TYR A 18 -18.02 3.12 0.76
CA TYR A 18 -17.11 2.76 -0.33
C TYR A 18 -16.42 1.45 0.04
N ALA A 19 -16.72 0.38 -0.70
CA ALA A 19 -15.90 -0.82 -0.67
C ALA A 19 -14.50 -0.42 -1.16
N GLN A 20 -13.57 -0.25 -0.22
CA GLN A 20 -12.20 0.16 -0.54
C GLN A 20 -11.54 -0.97 -1.31
N ASN A 21 -11.21 -0.69 -2.56
CA ASN A 21 -10.48 -1.63 -3.39
C ASN A 21 -8.98 -1.40 -3.23
N ILE A 22 -8.28 -2.40 -2.71
CA ILE A 22 -6.82 -2.39 -2.58
C ILE A 22 -6.12 -3.31 -3.58
N THR A 23 -6.84 -3.89 -4.55
CA THR A 23 -6.23 -4.75 -5.56
C THR A 23 -5.33 -3.95 -6.51
N GLY A 24 -4.33 -4.62 -7.08
CA GLY A 24 -3.39 -4.07 -8.03
C GLY A 24 -1.98 -4.02 -7.47
N ASP A 25 -1.11 -3.30 -8.19
CA ASP A 25 0.30 -3.20 -7.88
C ASP A 25 0.56 -2.02 -6.94
N TRP A 26 1.22 -2.31 -5.83
CA TRP A 26 1.58 -1.37 -4.79
C TRP A 26 3.09 -1.27 -4.67
N TYR A 27 3.63 -0.13 -5.07
CA TYR A 27 5.06 0.12 -5.09
C TYR A 27 5.48 0.90 -3.85
N GLY A 28 6.63 0.53 -3.29
CA GLY A 28 7.27 1.27 -2.22
C GLY A 28 8.79 1.22 -2.32
N THR A 29 9.42 2.22 -1.72
CA THR A 29 10.88 2.27 -1.56
C THR A 29 11.18 2.10 -0.07
N LEU A 30 11.83 0.99 0.25
CA LEU A 30 12.29 0.67 1.59
C LEU A 30 13.67 1.30 1.79
N HIS A 31 13.79 2.21 2.74
CA HIS A 31 15.07 2.86 3.04
C HIS A 31 15.79 2.11 4.16
N ILE A 32 16.91 1.48 3.84
CA ILE A 32 17.71 0.66 4.76
C ILE A 32 19.08 1.32 4.91
N GLN A 33 19.25 2.10 5.98
CA GLN A 33 20.49 2.86 6.24
C GLN A 33 20.87 3.73 5.03
N ALA A 34 21.99 3.43 4.36
CA ALA A 34 22.49 4.15 3.19
C ALA A 34 21.91 3.64 1.86
N ASN A 35 21.18 2.53 1.87
CA ASN A 35 20.64 1.89 0.67
C ASN A 35 19.12 2.07 0.57
N SER A 36 18.59 1.92 -0.63
CA SER A 36 17.15 1.88 -0.89
C SER A 36 16.81 0.63 -1.69
N LEU A 37 15.69 0.00 -1.36
CA LEU A 37 15.21 -1.20 -2.00
C LEU A 37 13.78 -0.98 -2.52
N HIS A 38 13.56 -1.18 -3.80
CA HIS A 38 12.25 -1.14 -4.41
C HIS A 38 11.52 -2.45 -4.14
N LEU A 39 10.28 -2.32 -3.66
CA LEU A 39 9.37 -3.42 -3.43
C LEU A 39 8.08 -3.20 -4.21
N VAL A 40 7.53 -4.28 -4.74
CA VAL A 40 6.20 -4.29 -5.37
C VAL A 40 5.36 -5.36 -4.72
N PHE A 41 4.19 -5.00 -4.22
CA PHE A 41 3.18 -5.94 -3.74
C PHE A 41 2.08 -6.04 -4.80
N HIS A 42 1.88 -7.24 -5.33
CA HIS A 42 0.79 -7.53 -6.25
C HIS A 42 -0.38 -8.08 -5.46
N ILE A 43 -1.43 -7.28 -5.26
CA ILE A 43 -2.58 -7.68 -4.44
C ILE A 43 -3.73 -8.06 -5.36
N SER A 44 -4.27 -9.25 -5.18
CA SER A 44 -5.47 -9.70 -5.89
C SER A 44 -6.56 -10.13 -4.92
N LYS A 45 -7.80 -10.17 -5.40
CA LYS A 45 -8.96 -10.60 -4.62
C LYS A 45 -9.72 -11.67 -5.42
N SER A 46 -10.07 -12.77 -4.75
CA SER A 46 -10.94 -13.82 -5.28
C SER A 46 -12.10 -14.03 -4.31
N GLY A 47 -13.30 -13.59 -4.71
CA GLY A 47 -14.45 -13.49 -3.80
C GLY A 47 -14.15 -12.52 -2.67
N ASP A 48 -14.12 -13.03 -1.43
CA ASP A 48 -13.81 -12.26 -0.23
C ASP A 48 -12.35 -12.42 0.25
N ALA A 49 -11.60 -13.34 -0.35
CA ALA A 49 -10.21 -13.60 0.04
C ALA A 49 -9.24 -12.73 -0.75
N TYR A 50 -8.27 -12.14 -0.05
CA TYR A 50 -7.11 -11.49 -0.67
C TYR A 50 -5.94 -12.44 -0.76
N SER A 51 -5.11 -12.25 -1.77
CA SER A 51 -3.80 -12.90 -1.90
C SER A 51 -2.79 -11.91 -2.46
N SER A 52 -1.50 -12.17 -2.21
CA SER A 52 -0.45 -11.34 -2.78
C SER A 52 0.83 -12.08 -3.15
N THR A 53 1.59 -11.50 -4.06
CA THR A 53 3.01 -11.78 -4.26
C THR A 53 3.83 -10.52 -4.02
N MET A 54 5.13 -10.69 -3.79
CA MET A 54 6.07 -9.60 -3.63
C MET A 54 7.23 -9.72 -4.61
N ASP A 55 7.63 -8.60 -5.18
CA ASP A 55 8.85 -8.46 -5.95
C ASP A 55 9.83 -7.53 -5.23
N SER A 56 11.12 -7.82 -5.41
CA SER A 56 12.23 -6.94 -5.09
C SER A 56 13.19 -6.87 -6.28
N PRO A 57 12.95 -5.96 -7.24
CA PRO A 57 13.71 -5.88 -8.48
C PRO A 57 15.21 -5.65 -8.27
N ASP A 58 15.61 -4.82 -7.30
CA ASP A 58 17.03 -4.54 -7.04
C ASP A 58 17.78 -5.76 -6.47
N GLN A 59 17.04 -6.79 -6.02
CA GLN A 59 17.58 -8.06 -5.54
C GLN A 59 17.35 -9.21 -6.53
N ASN A 60 16.82 -8.94 -7.74
CA ASN A 60 16.42 -9.96 -8.73
C ASN A 60 15.44 -11.01 -8.17
N ALA A 61 14.60 -10.64 -7.21
CA ALA A 61 13.59 -11.52 -6.63
C ALA A 61 12.20 -11.13 -7.16
N PHE A 62 11.50 -12.06 -7.79
CA PHE A 62 10.18 -11.82 -8.39
C PHE A 62 9.22 -12.95 -8.04
N GLY A 63 7.94 -12.62 -7.86
CA GLY A 63 6.88 -13.57 -7.58
C GLY A 63 7.01 -14.26 -6.22
N LEU A 64 7.59 -13.59 -5.21
CA LEU A 64 7.70 -14.17 -3.87
C LEU A 64 6.30 -14.38 -3.30
N ALA A 65 5.93 -15.65 -3.12
CA ALA A 65 4.64 -16.01 -2.56
C ALA A 65 4.51 -15.52 -1.11
N THR A 66 3.35 -14.94 -0.79
CA THR A 66 2.98 -14.58 0.58
C THR A 66 2.07 -15.66 1.16
N ASP A 67 2.17 -15.88 2.47
CA ASP A 67 1.40 -16.89 3.21
C ASP A 67 0.00 -16.38 3.58
N ALA A 68 -0.14 -15.08 3.86
CA ALA A 68 -1.43 -14.48 4.20
C ALA A 68 -1.50 -13.01 3.76
N THR A 69 -2.67 -12.62 3.24
CA THR A 69 -3.03 -11.25 2.91
C THR A 69 -4.39 -10.96 3.50
N THR A 70 -4.50 -9.99 4.40
CA THR A 70 -5.79 -9.59 4.98
C THR A 70 -5.97 -8.09 4.84
N PHE A 71 -7.22 -7.69 4.62
CA PHE A 71 -7.59 -6.28 4.60
C PHE A 71 -8.91 -6.06 5.32
N SER A 72 -8.83 -5.38 6.46
CA SER A 72 -9.99 -5.10 7.32
C SER A 72 -9.76 -3.80 8.08
N ASN A 73 -10.81 -2.99 8.27
CA ASN A 73 -10.72 -1.72 8.99
C ASN A 73 -9.59 -0.80 8.47
N ASN A 74 -9.47 -0.70 7.14
CA ASN A 74 -8.40 0.01 6.43
C ASN A 74 -6.98 -0.51 6.71
N GLN A 75 -6.80 -1.62 7.41
CA GLN A 75 -5.49 -2.20 7.67
C GLN A 75 -5.21 -3.34 6.71
N LEU A 76 -4.13 -3.21 5.94
CA LEU A 76 -3.53 -4.28 5.15
C LEU A 76 -2.49 -5.00 6.01
N THR A 77 -2.59 -6.32 6.09
CA THR A 77 -1.53 -7.19 6.61
C THR A 77 -1.08 -8.15 5.52
N VAL A 78 0.23 -8.26 5.32
CA VAL A 78 0.86 -9.24 4.43
C VAL A 78 1.92 -10.01 5.22
N LEU A 79 1.86 -11.34 5.15
CA LEU A 79 2.82 -12.24 5.80
C LEU A 79 3.54 -13.08 4.75
N ALA A 80 4.86 -13.14 4.84
CA ALA A 80 5.75 -13.96 4.03
C ALA A 80 6.77 -14.62 4.98
N THR A 81 6.29 -15.57 5.77
CA THR A 81 7.00 -16.27 6.85
C THR A 81 8.26 -16.96 6.36
N LYS A 82 8.24 -17.55 5.14
CA LYS A 82 9.44 -18.17 4.54
C LYS A 82 10.62 -17.18 4.41
N PHE A 83 10.33 -15.90 4.25
CA PHE A 83 11.32 -14.83 4.08
C PHE A 83 11.51 -13.98 5.34
N GLY A 84 10.81 -14.33 6.44
CA GLY A 84 10.80 -13.55 7.68
C GLY A 84 10.15 -12.17 7.52
N ILE A 85 9.25 -12.00 6.55
CA ILE A 85 8.66 -10.71 6.18
C ILE A 85 7.25 -10.58 6.76
N LYS A 86 6.96 -9.40 7.30
CA LYS A 86 5.61 -8.95 7.66
C LYS A 86 5.44 -7.49 7.24
N TYR A 87 4.34 -7.15 6.60
CA TYR A 87 3.94 -5.76 6.37
C TYR A 87 2.59 -5.50 7.03
N ILE A 88 2.49 -4.43 7.81
CA ILE A 88 1.23 -3.94 8.36
C ILE A 88 1.11 -2.46 8.01
N GLY A 89 0.07 -2.08 7.28
CA GLY A 89 -0.14 -0.70 6.87
C GLY A 89 -1.60 -0.28 6.87
N THR A 90 -1.83 1.01 7.01
CA THR A 90 -3.15 1.62 7.01
C THR A 90 -3.38 2.33 5.68
N PHE A 91 -4.43 1.93 4.97
CA PHE A 91 -4.92 2.58 3.77
C PHE A 91 -5.48 3.97 4.08
N LYS A 92 -4.93 4.96 3.39
CA LYS A 92 -5.23 6.38 3.49
C LYS A 92 -6.02 6.78 2.25
N ALA A 93 -7.35 6.82 2.39
CA ALA A 93 -8.28 7.04 1.27
C ALA A 93 -8.13 8.42 0.60
N ASP A 94 -7.70 9.43 1.37
CA ASP A 94 -7.42 10.79 0.90
C ASP A 94 -6.26 10.87 -0.11
N SER A 95 -5.24 10.04 0.10
CA SER A 95 -3.99 10.04 -0.68
C SER A 95 -3.83 8.83 -1.58
N ASN A 96 -4.74 7.85 -1.48
CA ASN A 96 -4.66 6.55 -2.13
C ASN A 96 -3.31 5.85 -1.90
N LYS A 97 -2.86 5.87 -0.64
CA LYS A 97 -1.58 5.30 -0.18
C LYS A 97 -1.81 4.32 0.97
N ILE A 98 -0.89 3.40 1.16
CA ILE A 98 -0.86 2.55 2.35
C ILE A 98 0.39 2.91 3.14
N ALA A 99 0.22 3.54 4.28
CA ALA A 99 1.33 3.91 5.16
C ALA A 99 1.48 2.83 6.24
N GLY A 100 2.65 2.21 6.33
CA GLY A 100 2.85 1.07 7.21
C GLY A 100 4.29 0.82 7.60
N THR A 101 4.48 -0.35 8.21
CA THR A 101 5.77 -0.86 8.67
C THR A 101 6.03 -2.19 7.99
N PHE A 102 7.19 -2.30 7.36
CA PHE A 102 7.78 -3.53 6.87
C PHE A 102 8.73 -4.08 7.94
N THR A 103 8.56 -5.33 8.34
CA THR A 103 9.37 -6.00 9.33
C THR A 103 10.14 -7.14 8.66
N GLN A 104 11.46 -7.11 8.75
CA GLN A 104 12.36 -8.22 8.40
C GLN A 104 13.62 -8.15 9.27
N GLY A 105 13.57 -8.78 10.45
CA GLY A 105 14.60 -8.65 11.50
C GLY A 105 14.63 -7.29 12.21
N ALA A 106 14.24 -6.21 11.52
CA ALA A 106 13.99 -4.87 12.06
C ALA A 106 12.70 -4.28 11.47
N ASP A 107 12.13 -3.30 12.16
CA ASP A 107 10.96 -2.54 11.70
C ASP A 107 11.40 -1.33 10.89
N ILE A 108 10.87 -1.21 9.68
CA ILE A 108 11.25 -0.19 8.70
C ILE A 108 9.97 0.44 8.13
N PRO A 109 9.81 1.77 8.23
CA PRO A 109 8.66 2.46 7.62
C PRO A 109 8.62 2.23 6.11
N LEU A 110 7.44 1.90 5.58
CA LEU A 110 7.22 1.71 4.16
C LEU A 110 5.84 2.26 3.77
N THR A 111 5.85 3.23 2.87
CA THR A 111 4.64 3.75 2.23
C THR A 111 4.50 3.16 0.85
N LEU A 112 3.34 2.57 0.57
CA LEU A 112 2.99 2.01 -0.73
C LEU A 112 2.07 2.95 -1.50
N SER A 113 2.25 3.00 -2.82
CA SER A 113 1.36 3.70 -3.75
C SER A 113 1.26 2.96 -5.09
N HIS A 114 0.23 3.23 -5.87
CA HIS A 114 0.15 2.72 -7.25
C HIS A 114 1.14 3.40 -8.22
N GLN A 115 1.87 4.42 -7.78
CA GLN A 115 2.88 5.08 -8.59
C GLN A 115 4.16 4.25 -8.57
N LYS A 116 4.48 3.64 -9.70
CA LYS A 116 5.80 3.04 -9.92
C LYS A 116 6.88 4.10 -9.71
N PRO A 117 7.86 3.89 -8.81
CA PRO A 117 9.00 4.77 -8.69
C PRO A 117 9.68 4.86 -10.05
N THR A 118 9.63 6.02 -10.67
CA THR A 118 10.46 6.29 -11.84
C THR A 118 11.88 6.26 -11.32
N ALA A 119 12.70 5.30 -11.78
CA ALA A 119 14.13 5.35 -11.57
C ALA A 119 14.57 6.75 -11.96
N ALA A 120 15.07 7.54 -11.01
CA ALA A 120 15.69 8.81 -11.33
C ALA A 120 16.72 8.49 -12.40
N LEU A 121 16.51 9.02 -13.61
CA LEU A 121 17.40 8.84 -14.74
C LEU A 121 18.81 9.09 -14.21
N ALA A 122 19.63 8.04 -14.11
CA ALA A 122 21.05 8.23 -13.90
C ALA A 122 21.48 9.26 -14.95
N PRO A 123 22.08 10.40 -14.58
CA PRO A 123 22.50 11.37 -15.57
C PRO A 123 23.39 10.63 -16.56
N ALA A 124 22.96 10.57 -17.81
CA ALA A 124 23.72 9.95 -18.88
C ALA A 124 25.15 10.46 -18.77
N ALA A 125 26.08 9.57 -18.46
CA ALA A 125 27.49 9.88 -18.48
C ALA A 125 27.78 10.35 -19.92
N ARG A 126 27.87 11.67 -20.12
CA ARG A 126 28.35 12.20 -21.38
C ARG A 126 29.78 11.71 -21.51
N PRO A 127 30.14 11.00 -22.59
CA PRO A 127 31.54 10.79 -22.90
C PRO A 127 32.18 12.17 -22.97
N GLN A 128 33.12 12.45 -22.07
CA GLN A 128 34.07 13.53 -22.30
C GLN A 128 35.08 12.95 -23.28
N ASP A 129 35.06 13.42 -24.52
CA ASP A 129 36.15 13.09 -25.45
C ASP A 129 37.43 13.85 -25.05
N PRO A 130 38.62 13.25 -25.23
CA PRO A 130 39.91 13.82 -24.81
C PRO A 130 40.28 15.15 -25.48
#